data_AF-A0A8T4JC66-F1
#
_entry.id   AF-A0A8T4JC66-F1
#
_cell.length_a   1.000
_cell.length_b   1.000
_cell.length_c   1.000
_cell.angle_alpha   90.00
_cell.angle_beta   90.00
_cell.angle_gamma   90.00
#
_symmetry.space_group_name_H-M   'P 1'
#
loop_
_entity.id
_entity.type
_entity.pdbx_description
1 polymer ?
#
loop_
_entity_poly.entity_id
_entity_poly.type
_entity_poly.pdbx_seq_one_letter_code
_entity_poly.pdbx_strand_id
1 'polypeptide(L)'
;MDVVFDGTARLIIINTGITEIAAADIYSWWKQWVLAQNANFLRAFSTTGGEPVSPTTDISAYFFLDNDWRLRPWEGDHQLVIQGNIFVAGGVGSIVVPTLGDYNVLVTSEVSPQSQAVSTGVGTVDEVKDAVWDTQVSEHQDSGTTGEALDKIDKNTTLIPGTL
;
A
#
# COMPACT_ATOMS: atom_id res chain seq x y z
N MET A 1 23.33 -4.48 -18.58
CA MET A 1 23.00 -4.61 -17.14
C MET A 1 22.84 -3.18 -16.72
N ASP A 2 21.62 -2.79 -16.42
CA ASP A 2 21.26 -1.38 -16.55
C ASP A 2 21.30 -0.68 -15.20
N VAL A 3 21.69 -1.44 -14.17
CA VAL A 3 21.93 -1.00 -12.81
C VAL A 3 23.20 -1.64 -12.24
N VAL A 4 23.78 -0.97 -11.25
CA VAL A 4 24.88 -1.43 -10.40
C VAL A 4 24.42 -1.43 -8.95
N PHE A 5 24.82 -2.44 -8.19
CA PHE A 5 24.46 -2.59 -6.79
C PHE A 5 25.64 -2.26 -5.89
N ASP A 6 25.44 -1.34 -4.95
CA ASP A 6 26.35 -1.05 -3.84
C ASP A 6 25.77 -1.62 -2.54
N GLY A 7 26.26 -2.79 -2.14
CA GLY A 7 25.83 -3.47 -0.92
C GLY A 7 26.19 -2.75 0.38
N THR A 8 27.20 -1.88 0.36
CA THR A 8 27.65 -1.14 1.55
C THR A 8 26.79 0.09 1.78
N ALA A 9 26.55 0.85 0.71
CA ALA A 9 25.67 2.02 0.75
C ALA A 9 24.17 1.65 0.69
N ARG A 10 23.85 0.41 0.29
CA ARG A 10 22.48 -0.09 0.07
C ARG A 10 21.79 0.69 -1.04
N LEU A 11 22.51 0.85 -2.15
CA LEU A 11 22.06 1.65 -3.30
C LEU A 11 22.03 0.82 -4.57
N ILE A 12 20.98 1.05 -5.35
CA ILE A 12 20.81 0.54 -6.71
C ILE A 12 21.02 1.72 -7.64
N ILE A 13 22.18 1.80 -8.27
CA ILE A 13 22.60 2.92 -9.11
C ILE A 13 22.22 2.59 -10.55
N ILE A 14 21.40 3.44 -11.17
CA ILE A 14 21.01 3.31 -12.57
C ILE A 14 22.18 3.77 -13.45
N ASN A 15 22.49 2.98 -14.48
CA ASN A 15 23.59 3.31 -15.38
C ASN A 15 23.25 4.49 -16.28
N THR A 16 24.29 5.20 -16.72
CA THR A 16 24.17 6.38 -17.57
C THR A 16 23.42 6.08 -18.86
N GLY A 17 22.48 6.97 -19.22
CA GLY A 17 21.69 6.87 -20.46
C GLY A 17 20.43 6.01 -20.35
N ILE A 18 20.19 5.38 -19.20
CA ILE A 18 18.97 4.62 -18.95
C ILE A 18 17.87 5.58 -18.47
N THR A 19 16.77 5.65 -19.21
CA THR A 19 15.63 6.53 -18.94
C THR A 19 14.33 5.77 -18.70
N GLU A 20 14.35 4.46 -18.94
CA GLU A 20 13.22 3.55 -18.74
C GLU A 20 13.75 2.25 -18.15
N ILE A 21 13.09 1.75 -17.10
CA ILE A 21 13.52 0.54 -16.40
C ILE A 21 12.33 -0.17 -15.76
N ALA A 22 12.28 -1.50 -15.90
CA ALA A 22 11.25 -2.30 -15.26
C ALA A 22 11.72 -2.80 -13.87
N ALA A 23 10.83 -2.75 -12.88
CA ALA A 23 11.09 -3.26 -11.54
C ALA A 23 11.47 -4.76 -11.54
N ALA A 24 10.87 -5.54 -12.44
CA ALA A 24 11.18 -6.96 -12.61
C ALA A 24 12.63 -7.20 -13.08
N ASP A 25 13.14 -6.33 -13.96
CA ASP A 25 14.52 -6.42 -14.44
C ASP A 25 15.51 -6.06 -13.34
N ILE A 26 15.21 -5.04 -12.55
CA ILE A 26 16.01 -4.67 -11.36
C ILE A 26 16.10 -5.85 -10.39
N TYR A 27 14.97 -6.51 -10.10
CA TYR A 27 14.96 -7.70 -9.26
C TYR A 27 15.78 -8.86 -9.86
N SER A 28 15.68 -9.09 -11.18
CA SER A 28 16.45 -10.12 -11.87
C SER A 28 17.96 -9.85 -11.78
N TRP A 29 18.38 -8.61 -12.02
CA TRP A 29 19.78 -8.20 -11.87
C TRP A 29 20.27 -8.30 -10.43
N TRP A 30 19.43 -8.00 -9.44
CA TRP A 30 19.79 -8.18 -8.03
C TRP A 30 20.06 -9.64 -7.71
N LYS A 31 19.22 -10.58 -8.18
CA LYS A 31 19.46 -12.02 -8.00
C LYS A 31 20.79 -12.45 -8.61
N GLN A 32 21.12 -11.96 -9.81
CA GLN A 32 22.41 -12.24 -10.45
C GLN A 32 23.58 -11.67 -9.65
N TRP A 33 23.44 -10.46 -9.10
CA TRP A 33 24.45 -9.84 -8.25
C TRP A 33 24.66 -10.64 -6.95
N VAL A 34 23.60 -11.11 -6.30
CA VAL A 34 23.68 -12.00 -5.13
C VAL A 34 24.40 -13.31 -5.47
N LEU A 35 24.09 -13.92 -6.61
CA LEU A 35 24.74 -15.15 -7.10
C LEU A 35 26.23 -14.94 -7.41
N ALA A 36 26.63 -13.72 -7.78
CA ALA A 36 28.03 -13.33 -8.01
C ALA A 36 28.82 -13.11 -6.70
N GLN A 37 28.47 -13.84 -5.63
CA GLN A 37 29.07 -13.79 -4.29
C GLN A 37 28.77 -12.55 -3.43
N ASN A 38 27.67 -11.85 -3.69
CA ASN A 38 27.25 -10.71 -2.86
C ASN A 38 26.13 -11.07 -1.86
N ALA A 39 25.94 -12.36 -1.59
CA ALA A 39 24.95 -12.86 -0.64
C ALA A 39 25.24 -12.49 0.83
N ASN A 40 26.43 -11.96 1.12
CA ASN A 40 26.83 -11.46 2.43
C ASN A 40 26.21 -10.10 2.80
N PHE A 41 25.66 -9.37 1.82
CA PHE A 41 25.00 -8.08 2.06
C PHE A 41 23.54 -8.26 2.47
N LEU A 42 22.98 -7.25 3.13
CA LEU A 42 21.57 -7.25 3.49
C LEU A 42 20.69 -7.35 2.24
N ARG A 43 19.64 -8.17 2.35
CA ARG A 43 18.69 -8.41 1.27
C ARG A 43 18.08 -7.09 0.77
N ALA A 44 18.14 -6.83 -0.54
CA ALA A 44 17.55 -5.62 -1.11
C ALA A 44 16.05 -5.77 -1.42
N PHE A 45 15.61 -6.96 -1.86
CA PHE A 45 14.25 -7.15 -2.36
C PHE A 45 13.49 -8.26 -1.67
N SER A 46 12.26 -7.98 -1.25
CA SER A 46 11.20 -8.98 -1.12
C SER A 46 10.19 -8.87 -2.27
N THR A 47 9.58 -10.00 -2.62
CA THR A 47 8.62 -10.09 -3.72
C THR A 47 7.36 -10.78 -3.24
N THR A 48 6.22 -10.40 -3.80
CA THR A 48 4.92 -11.05 -3.57
C THR A 48 4.13 -11.02 -4.87
N GLY A 49 3.48 -12.13 -5.24
CA GLY A 49 2.85 -12.24 -6.55
C GLY A 49 3.85 -12.53 -7.67
N GLY A 50 3.38 -12.44 -8.91
CA GLY A 50 4.14 -12.83 -10.10
C GLY A 50 3.89 -14.27 -10.54
N GLU A 51 3.06 -15.02 -9.83
CA GLU A 51 2.69 -16.38 -10.21
C GLU A 51 1.52 -16.40 -11.21
N PRO A 52 1.54 -17.33 -12.17
CA PRO A 52 0.40 -17.56 -13.05
C PRO A 52 -0.74 -18.19 -12.24
N VAL A 53 -1.90 -17.53 -12.23
CA VAL A 53 -3.17 -18.08 -11.70
C VAL A 53 -3.80 -19.00 -12.73
N SER A 54 -3.64 -18.65 -14.00
CA SER A 54 -4.14 -19.40 -15.15
C SER A 54 -3.21 -19.18 -16.35
N PRO A 55 -3.37 -19.94 -17.45
CA PRO A 55 -2.59 -19.73 -18.67
C PRO A 55 -2.74 -18.34 -19.31
N THR A 56 -3.73 -17.55 -18.87
CA THR A 56 -4.02 -16.21 -19.41
C THR A 56 -4.07 -15.14 -18.32
N THR A 57 -3.70 -15.45 -17.08
CA THR A 57 -3.81 -14.51 -15.96
C THR A 57 -2.68 -14.71 -14.99
N ASP A 58 -1.86 -13.66 -14.86
CA ASP A 58 -0.77 -13.60 -13.91
C ASP A 58 -1.14 -12.67 -12.75
N ILE A 59 -0.73 -13.03 -11.54
CA ILE A 59 -0.75 -12.09 -10.42
C ILE A 59 0.31 -11.04 -10.71
N SER A 60 -0.03 -9.76 -10.58
CA SER A 60 0.97 -8.69 -10.69
C SER A 60 2.07 -8.91 -9.65
N ALA A 61 3.33 -8.91 -10.08
CA ALA A 61 4.47 -9.01 -9.19
C ALA A 61 4.67 -7.69 -8.44
N TYR A 62 4.74 -7.77 -7.12
CA TYR A 62 5.05 -6.66 -6.22
C TYR A 62 6.47 -6.80 -5.69
N PHE A 63 7.29 -5.77 -5.89
CA PHE A 63 8.67 -5.72 -5.42
C PHE A 63 8.80 -4.70 -4.28
N PHE A 64 9.33 -5.13 -3.14
CA PHE A 64 9.54 -4.28 -1.97
C PHE A 64 11.04 -4.15 -1.71
N LEU A 65 11.51 -2.91 -1.57
CA LEU A 65 12.87 -2.57 -1.17
C LEU A 65 12.98 -2.66 0.36
N ASP A 66 13.66 -3.69 0.83
CA ASP A 66 13.93 -3.94 2.24
C ASP A 66 15.24 -3.29 2.69
N ASN A 67 15.50 -3.28 4.01
CA ASN A 67 16.80 -2.93 4.60
C ASN A 67 17.38 -1.58 4.13
N ASP A 68 16.53 -0.57 3.97
CA ASP A 68 16.89 0.79 3.50
C ASP A 68 17.47 0.87 2.08
N TRP A 69 17.29 -0.15 1.25
CA TRP A 69 17.76 -0.08 -0.13
C TRP A 69 16.98 0.99 -0.92
N ARG A 70 17.68 1.76 -1.74
CA ARG A 70 17.09 2.83 -2.57
C ARG A 70 17.67 2.88 -3.97
N LEU A 71 16.92 3.45 -4.91
CA LEU A 71 17.38 3.68 -6.28
C LEU A 71 18.05 5.06 -6.37
N ARG A 72 19.17 5.14 -7.09
CA ARG A 72 19.82 6.40 -7.47
C ARG A 72 19.81 6.53 -9.01
N PRO A 73 19.22 7.59 -9.58
CA PRO A 73 19.29 7.84 -11.02
C PRO A 73 20.71 8.20 -11.46
N TRP A 74 20.98 8.12 -12.76
CA TRP A 74 22.27 8.58 -13.29
C TRP A 74 22.35 10.11 -13.29
N GLU A 75 23.58 10.61 -13.28
CA GLU A 75 23.89 12.04 -13.18
C GLU A 75 23.62 12.77 -14.51
N GLY A 76 22.45 13.35 -14.65
CA GLY A 76 22.07 14.18 -15.80
C GLY A 76 20.60 14.60 -15.78
N ASP A 77 20.26 15.64 -16.54
CA ASP A 77 18.87 16.09 -16.66
C ASP A 77 18.08 15.14 -17.56
N HIS A 78 17.11 14.43 -16.98
CA HIS A 78 16.28 13.47 -17.72
C HIS A 78 14.98 13.15 -16.99
N GLN A 79 14.07 12.49 -17.72
CA GLN A 79 12.95 11.79 -17.13
C GLN A 79 13.29 10.31 -17.01
N LEU A 80 13.10 9.75 -15.82
CA LEU A 80 13.25 8.34 -15.51
C LEU A 80 11.87 7.73 -15.32
N VAL A 81 11.52 6.74 -16.14
CA VAL A 81 10.29 5.97 -16.04
C VAL A 81 10.60 4.61 -15.39
N ILE A 82 9.95 4.33 -14.26
CA ILE A 82 10.04 3.05 -13.56
C ILE A 82 8.73 2.30 -13.80
N GLN A 83 8.81 1.19 -14.52
CA GLN A 83 7.66 0.36 -14.86
C GLN A 83 7.44 -0.75 -13.83
N GLY A 84 6.19 -0.93 -13.43
CA GLY A 84 5.77 -1.98 -12.52
C GLY A 84 5.74 -1.55 -11.06
N ASN A 85 5.39 -2.52 -10.23
CA ASN A 85 5.08 -2.31 -8.82
C ASN A 85 6.35 -2.41 -7.97
N ILE A 86 6.98 -1.26 -7.67
CA ILE A 86 8.10 -1.18 -6.72
C ILE A 86 7.76 -0.25 -5.56
N PHE A 87 8.04 -0.69 -4.34
CA PHE A 87 7.72 0.03 -3.12
C PHE A 87 8.87 -0.05 -2.11
N VAL A 88 8.94 0.90 -1.17
CA VAL A 88 9.81 0.75 0.01
C VAL A 88 9.07 -0.06 1.06
N ALA A 89 9.71 -1.08 1.62
CA ALA A 89 9.13 -1.87 2.69
C ALA A 89 8.81 -1.00 3.92
N GLY A 90 7.61 -1.16 4.47
CA GLY A 90 7.09 -0.29 5.53
C GLY A 90 6.47 1.03 5.04
N GLY A 91 6.49 1.30 3.73
CA GLY A 91 5.75 2.42 3.11
C GLY A 91 6.25 3.82 3.45
N VAL A 92 7.38 3.93 4.17
CA VAL A 92 7.92 5.21 4.64
C VAL A 92 9.12 5.66 3.80
N GLY A 93 9.00 6.88 3.25
CA GLY A 93 10.09 7.56 2.53
C GLY A 93 10.07 7.40 1.00
N SER A 94 10.98 8.11 0.34
CA SER A 94 11.13 8.06 -1.12
C SER A 94 11.80 6.75 -1.54
N ILE A 95 11.35 6.17 -2.66
CA ILE A 95 11.99 5.04 -3.35
C ILE A 95 13.36 5.44 -3.93
N VAL A 96 13.45 6.72 -4.34
CA VAL A 96 14.60 7.26 -5.06
C VAL A 96 15.35 8.28 -4.21
N VAL A 97 16.68 8.20 -4.19
CA VAL A 97 17.57 9.21 -3.61
C VAL A 97 18.02 10.22 -4.66
N PRO A 98 18.33 11.47 -4.28
CA PRO A 98 18.83 12.46 -5.22
C PRO A 98 20.15 12.02 -5.87
N THR A 99 20.42 12.61 -7.03
CA THR A 99 21.74 12.58 -7.69
C THR A 99 22.80 13.20 -6.78
N LEU A 100 24.07 12.89 -7.05
CA LEU A 100 25.20 13.45 -6.32
C LEU A 100 25.48 14.90 -6.72
N GLY A 101 25.24 15.25 -7.99
CA GLY A 101 25.30 16.61 -8.51
C GLY A 101 23.94 17.30 -8.58
N ASP A 102 23.99 18.60 -8.92
CA ASP A 102 22.81 19.43 -9.14
C ASP A 102 22.18 19.10 -10.51
N TYR A 103 21.34 18.07 -10.54
CA TYR A 103 20.60 17.63 -11.74
C TYR A 103 19.11 17.57 -11.48
N ASN A 104 18.32 17.87 -12.52
CA ASN A 104 16.88 17.75 -12.48
C ASN A 104 16.47 16.38 -13.06
N VAL A 105 16.17 15.43 -12.17
CA VAL A 105 15.64 14.12 -12.57
C VAL A 105 14.16 14.05 -12.21
N LEU A 106 13.32 13.94 -13.24
CA LEU A 106 11.90 13.68 -13.06
C LEU A 106 11.67 12.17 -13.01
N VAL A 107 11.22 11.65 -11.87
CA VAL A 107 10.91 10.22 -11.72
C VAL A 107 9.41 9.99 -11.87
N THR A 108 9.02 9.16 -12.83
CA THR A 108 7.65 8.71 -13.05
C THR A 108 7.57 7.22 -12.74
N SER A 109 6.67 6.81 -11.85
CA SER A 109 6.40 5.39 -11.57
C SER A 109 5.07 4.98 -12.21
N GLU A 110 5.12 3.97 -13.07
CA GLU A 110 3.95 3.39 -13.73
C GLU A 110 3.60 2.08 -13.04
N VAL A 111 2.60 2.12 -12.15
CA VAL A 111 2.16 0.95 -11.37
C VAL A 111 0.95 0.28 -12.02
N SER A 112 0.87 -1.05 -11.91
CA SER A 112 -0.30 -1.82 -12.38
C SER A 112 -1.45 -1.69 -11.37
N PRO A 113 -2.69 -1.38 -11.80
CA PRO A 113 -3.78 -0.97 -10.91
C PRO A 113 -4.45 -2.07 -10.05
N GLN A 114 -3.84 -3.25 -9.87
CA GLN A 114 -4.53 -4.38 -9.22
C GLN A 114 -4.38 -4.44 -7.69
N SER A 115 -5.37 -3.87 -7.00
CA SER A 115 -5.72 -3.99 -5.56
C SER A 115 -4.89 -3.18 -4.55
N GLN A 116 -5.20 -1.89 -4.46
CA GLN A 116 -5.14 -1.20 -3.17
C GLN A 116 -6.38 -1.58 -2.37
N ALA A 117 -6.23 -2.41 -1.35
CA ALA A 117 -7.25 -2.54 -0.31
C ALA A 117 -7.12 -1.31 0.60
N VAL A 118 -7.98 -0.31 0.41
CA VAL A 118 -8.14 0.76 1.40
C VAL A 118 -8.88 0.12 2.58
N SER A 119 -8.17 -0.19 3.67
CA SER A 119 -8.85 -0.42 4.93
C SER A 119 -9.42 0.93 5.38
N THR A 120 -10.67 1.21 5.03
CA THR A 120 -11.42 2.17 5.81
C THR A 120 -11.44 1.58 7.22
N GLY A 121 -10.74 2.24 8.15
CA GLY A 121 -10.88 1.90 9.55
C GLY A 121 -12.35 2.10 9.89
N VAL A 122 -13.13 1.02 9.86
CA VAL A 122 -14.42 1.01 10.52
C VAL A 122 -14.07 1.31 11.97
N GLY A 123 -14.70 2.34 12.54
CA GLY A 123 -14.50 2.73 13.93
C GLY A 123 -14.49 1.50 14.82
N THR A 124 -13.77 1.58 15.92
CA THR A 124 -13.70 0.52 16.92
C THR A 124 -15.10 -0.03 17.21
N VAL A 125 -15.21 -1.33 17.52
CA VAL A 125 -16.51 -1.96 17.82
C VAL A 125 -17.30 -1.17 18.88
N ASP A 126 -16.60 -0.48 19.77
CA ASP A 126 -17.18 0.36 20.80
C ASP A 126 -17.75 1.68 20.25
N GLU A 127 -17.06 2.35 19.31
CA GLU A 127 -17.61 3.52 18.60
C GLU A 127 -18.87 3.16 17.78
N VAL A 128 -18.90 1.97 17.18
CA VAL A 128 -20.08 1.47 16.46
C VAL A 128 -21.22 1.15 17.42
N LYS A 129 -20.93 0.56 18.59
CA LYS A 129 -21.94 0.25 19.61
C LYS A 129 -22.57 1.51 20.19
N ASP A 130 -21.73 2.48 20.55
CA ASP A 130 -22.20 3.75 21.10
C ASP A 130 -23.03 4.49 20.04
N ALA A 131 -22.58 4.55 18.79
CA ALA A 131 -23.37 5.14 17.70
C ALA A 131 -24.71 4.43 17.46
N VAL A 132 -24.76 3.09 17.52
CA VAL A 132 -26.00 2.32 17.36
C VAL A 132 -26.95 2.54 18.54
N TRP A 133 -26.44 2.68 19.76
CA TRP A 133 -27.25 2.83 20.96
C TRP A 133 -27.68 4.29 21.25
N ASP A 134 -26.87 5.27 20.85
CA ASP A 134 -27.18 6.71 20.90
C ASP A 134 -28.02 7.19 19.70
N THR A 135 -28.24 6.32 18.71
CA THR A 135 -29.21 6.61 17.65
C THR A 135 -30.60 6.76 18.26
N GLN A 136 -31.24 7.89 17.98
CA GLN A 136 -32.57 8.19 18.52
C GLN A 136 -33.58 7.13 18.10
N VAL A 137 -34.00 6.32 19.07
CA VAL A 137 -35.06 5.31 18.91
C VAL A 137 -36.36 5.92 18.38
N SER A 138 -36.58 7.22 18.59
CA SER A 138 -37.71 7.99 18.05
C SER A 138 -37.76 8.06 16.53
N GLU A 139 -36.64 7.86 15.83
CA GLU A 139 -36.56 7.86 14.35
C GLU A 139 -36.82 6.47 13.75
N HIS A 140 -36.89 5.42 14.58
CA HIS A 140 -37.11 4.03 14.18
C HIS A 140 -38.50 3.55 14.60
N GLN A 141 -39.54 4.13 14.01
CA GLN A 141 -40.95 3.76 14.27
C GLN A 141 -41.51 2.77 13.23
N ASP A 142 -40.67 2.27 12.32
CA ASP A 142 -41.12 1.31 11.32
C ASP A 142 -41.63 0.02 11.98
N SER A 143 -42.65 -0.58 11.36
CA SER A 143 -43.28 -1.80 11.85
C SER A 143 -42.28 -2.94 12.02
N GLY A 144 -42.18 -3.49 13.23
CA GLY A 144 -41.28 -4.59 13.59
C GLY A 144 -39.91 -4.14 14.11
N THR A 145 -39.67 -2.85 14.27
CA THR A 145 -38.44 -2.33 14.88
C THR A 145 -38.51 -2.32 16.41
N THR A 146 -37.34 -2.33 17.06
CA THR A 146 -37.23 -2.18 18.52
C THR A 146 -37.79 -0.83 18.99
N GLY A 147 -37.73 0.21 18.15
CA GLY A 147 -38.27 1.54 18.50
C GLY A 147 -39.80 1.59 18.50
N GLU A 148 -40.47 0.90 17.59
CA GLU A 148 -41.93 0.72 17.63
C GLU A 148 -42.37 0.00 18.91
N ALA A 149 -41.65 -1.04 19.35
CA ALA A 149 -41.99 -1.79 20.56
C ALA A 149 -41.90 -0.92 21.82
N LEU A 150 -40.91 -0.04 21.90
CA LEU A 150 -40.71 0.87 23.03
C LEU A 150 -41.73 2.02 23.03
N ASP A 151 -42.07 2.60 21.87
CA ASP A 151 -43.13 3.61 21.74
C ASP A 151 -44.50 3.05 22.14
N LYS A 152 -44.78 1.78 21.81
CA LYS A 152 -45.99 1.08 22.28
C LYS A 152 -46.02 0.89 23.80
N ILE A 153 -44.87 0.64 24.43
CA ILE A 153 -44.78 0.50 25.89
C ILE A 153 -45.02 1.85 26.57
N ASP A 154 -44.39 2.92 26.08
CA ASP A 154 -44.52 4.27 26.66
C ASP A 154 -45.99 4.75 26.64
N LYS A 155 -46.66 4.61 25.48
CA LYS A 155 -48.09 4.91 25.32
C LYS A 155 -48.99 4.08 26.22
N ASN A 156 -48.59 2.84 26.54
CA ASN A 156 -49.38 1.98 27.43
C ASN A 156 -49.20 2.38 28.91
N THR A 157 -48.02 2.85 29.31
CA THR A 157 -47.76 3.34 30.68
C THR A 157 -48.41 4.69 30.98
N THR A 158 -48.65 5.54 29.97
CA THR A 158 -49.40 6.80 30.14
C THR A 158 -50.91 6.60 30.29
N LEU A 159 -51.43 5.40 30.01
CA LEU A 159 -52.86 5.06 30.09
C LEU A 159 -53.29 4.52 31.45
N ILE A 160 -52.41 4.45 32.46
CA ILE A 160 -52.81 4.15 33.84
C ILE A 160 -53.29 5.46 34.48
N PRO A 161 -54.60 5.70 34.65
CA PRO A 161 -55.06 6.89 35.34
C PRO A 161 -54.62 6.75 36.79
N GLY A 162 -53.87 7.74 37.30
CA GLY A 162 -53.45 7.77 38.69
C GLY A 162 -54.66 7.70 39.61
N THR A 163 -54.85 6.56 40.26
CA THR A 163 -55.69 6.44 41.45
C THR A 163 -54.85 6.92 42.64
N LEU A 164 -54.98 8.22 42.96
CA LEU A 164 -54.84 8.73 44.31
C LEU A 164 -56.15 8.51 45.06
#